data_AF-A0A3B0L036-F1
#
_entry.id   AF-A0A3B0L036-F1
#
_cell.length_a   1.000
_cell.length_b   1.000
_cell.length_c   1.000
_cell.angle_alpha   90.00
_cell.angle_beta   90.00
_cell.angle_gamma   90.00
#
_symmetry.space_group_name_H-M   'P 1'
#
loop_
_entity.id
_entity.type
_entity.pdbx_description
1 polymer ?
#
loop_
_entity_poly.entity_id
_entity_poly.type
_entity_poly.pdbx_seq_one_letter_code
_entity_poly.pdbx_strand_id
1 'polypeptide(L)'
;MTTAASTSQHASSTMMAGTGSSSSNITAPSSSAVRALAMEYKSLQEEPVEGFRVKLINDDNLFEWEVAIFGPPDTLYQGGYFKAHMKFPHDYPYSPPTIRFLTKVWHPNVYENGDLCISILHPPVDDPQSGELPCERWNPTQNVRTILLSVISLLNEPNTFSPANVDASVMYRRWRDSQGKDNEYPNIIRKQALAANAEAKREGIVVPMTLEDYCLKPTRKPTAESALDANFYDDDFDLETEDDLPTDDDDFDEDEDEEEGEDNDSASASISKNNGLAAADDAESADDSGKGETT
;
A
#
# COMPACT_ATOMS: atom_id res chain seq x y z
N MET A 1 -70.28 -14.77 63.33
CA MET A 1 -69.78 -16.15 63.17
C MET A 1 -68.71 -16.08 62.08
N THR A 2 -67.43 -15.99 62.47
CA THR A 2 -66.40 -17.09 62.42
C THR A 2 -66.00 -17.45 60.99
N THR A 3 -64.74 -17.68 60.56
CA THR A 3 -63.34 -17.54 61.01
C THR A 3 -62.49 -18.08 59.84
N ALA A 4 -61.24 -17.62 59.70
CA ALA A 4 -60.04 -18.36 59.27
C ALA A 4 -59.83 -18.89 57.82
N ALA A 5 -58.81 -18.29 57.19
CA ALA A 5 -57.68 -18.81 56.41
C ALA A 5 -57.55 -20.31 56.02
N SER A 6 -57.00 -20.56 54.82
CA SER A 6 -55.77 -21.37 54.65
C SER A 6 -55.07 -21.15 53.30
N THR A 7 -53.74 -21.23 53.36
CA THR A 7 -52.70 -21.01 52.36
C THR A 7 -52.48 -22.22 51.44
N SER A 8 -52.12 -22.00 50.17
CA SER A 8 -51.22 -22.91 49.44
C SER A 8 -50.46 -22.18 48.33
N GLN A 9 -49.15 -22.44 48.28
CA GLN A 9 -48.14 -21.86 47.40
C GLN A 9 -48.05 -22.68 46.09
N HIS A 10 -47.63 -22.07 44.97
CA HIS A 10 -46.44 -22.49 44.21
C HIS A 10 -46.20 -21.68 42.92
N ALA A 11 -44.91 -21.31 42.76
CA ALA A 11 -44.14 -21.12 41.53
C ALA A 11 -44.43 -19.93 40.60
N SER A 12 -43.65 -18.86 40.82
CA SER A 12 -43.33 -17.83 39.83
C SER A 12 -42.48 -18.38 38.68
N SER A 13 -42.90 -18.13 37.44
CA SER A 13 -42.05 -18.18 36.24
C SER A 13 -42.28 -16.90 35.43
N THR A 14 -41.52 -15.86 35.76
CA THR A 14 -41.48 -14.61 35.01
C THR A 14 -40.41 -14.73 33.95
N MET A 15 -40.84 -14.79 32.68
CA MET A 15 -39.96 -14.76 31.53
C MET A 15 -39.49 -13.32 31.33
N MET A 16 -38.24 -13.03 31.68
CA MET A 16 -37.59 -11.75 31.39
C MET A 16 -37.31 -11.68 29.89
N ALA A 17 -38.00 -10.78 29.19
CA ALA A 17 -37.64 -10.37 27.86
C ALA A 17 -36.30 -9.61 27.93
N GLY A 18 -35.22 -10.27 27.55
CA GLY A 18 -33.91 -9.66 27.37
C GLY A 18 -33.95 -8.72 26.18
N THR A 19 -33.97 -7.42 26.45
CA THR A 19 -33.63 -6.39 25.47
C THR A 19 -32.13 -6.48 25.21
N GLY A 20 -31.74 -7.20 24.16
CA GLY A 20 -30.39 -7.15 23.60
C GLY A 20 -30.15 -5.77 22.99
N SER A 21 -29.60 -4.87 23.78
CA SER A 21 -28.99 -3.64 23.26
C SER A 21 -27.74 -4.06 22.50
N SER A 22 -27.78 -4.00 21.16
CA SER A 22 -26.62 -4.11 20.30
C SER A 22 -25.72 -2.90 20.55
N SER A 23 -24.91 -2.97 21.60
CA SER A 23 -23.81 -2.05 21.84
C SER A 23 -22.83 -2.24 20.68
N SER A 24 -22.83 -1.30 19.74
CA SER A 24 -21.67 -1.07 18.89
C SER A 24 -20.47 -0.86 19.82
N ASN A 25 -19.55 -1.83 19.86
CA ASN A 25 -18.29 -1.66 20.58
C ASN A 25 -17.56 -0.48 19.94
N ILE A 26 -17.65 0.69 20.56
CA ILE A 26 -16.75 1.80 20.28
C ILE A 26 -15.43 1.42 20.94
N THR A 27 -14.61 0.66 20.21
CA THR A 27 -13.24 0.36 20.61
C THR A 27 -12.52 1.69 20.79
N ALA A 28 -12.06 1.97 22.02
CA ALA A 28 -11.30 3.17 22.29
C ALA A 28 -10.07 3.24 21.36
N PRO A 29 -9.69 4.42 20.86
CA PRO A 29 -8.52 4.56 20.01
C PRO A 29 -7.29 4.02 20.72
N SER A 30 -6.52 3.16 20.05
CA SER A 30 -5.27 2.67 20.61
C SER A 30 -4.30 3.85 20.79
N SER A 31 -3.59 3.91 21.91
CA SER A 31 -2.59 4.97 22.16
C SER A 31 -1.48 4.97 21.10
N SER A 32 -1.19 3.81 20.50
CA SER A 32 -0.29 3.64 19.37
C SER A 32 -0.83 4.31 18.10
N ALA A 33 -2.12 4.14 17.75
CA ALA A 33 -2.71 4.75 16.56
C ALA A 33 -2.64 6.28 16.62
N VAL A 34 -2.98 6.86 17.77
CA VAL A 34 -2.91 8.31 17.97
C VAL A 34 -1.49 8.83 17.77
N ARG A 35 -0.48 8.13 18.32
CA ARG A 35 0.92 8.51 18.16
C ARG A 35 1.40 8.38 16.72
N ALA A 36 1.05 7.29 16.02
CA ALA A 36 1.39 7.09 14.63
C ALA A 36 0.81 8.20 13.73
N LEU A 37 -0.49 8.46 13.84
CA LEU A 37 -1.19 9.49 13.07
C LEU A 37 -0.64 10.89 13.34
N ALA A 38 -0.33 11.22 14.60
CA ALA A 38 0.27 12.51 14.94
C ALA A 38 1.66 12.71 14.30
N MET A 39 2.50 11.66 14.29
CA MET A 39 3.83 11.73 13.65
C MET A 39 3.71 11.83 12.13
N GLU A 40 2.83 11.03 11.51
CA GLU A 40 2.61 11.06 10.06
C GLU A 40 2.01 12.40 9.60
N TYR A 41 1.03 12.93 10.33
CA TYR A 41 0.45 14.23 10.03
C TYR A 41 1.52 15.33 10.09
N LYS A 42 2.33 15.35 11.17
CA LYS A 42 3.44 16.30 11.29
C LYS A 42 4.43 16.18 10.13
N SER A 43 4.82 14.96 9.77
CA SER A 43 5.73 14.71 8.63
C SER A 43 5.16 15.24 7.31
N LEU A 44 3.85 15.08 7.07
CA LEU A 44 3.18 15.61 5.88
C LEU A 44 3.00 17.13 5.90
N GLN A 45 2.97 17.77 7.07
CA GLN A 45 2.98 19.24 7.17
C GLN A 45 4.37 19.83 6.91
N GLU A 46 5.42 19.16 7.41
CA GLU A 46 6.82 19.59 7.21
C GLU A 46 7.29 19.34 5.77
N GLU A 47 6.94 18.17 5.21
CA GLU A 47 7.27 17.75 3.87
C GLU A 47 6.00 17.28 3.13
N PRO A 48 5.22 18.21 2.57
CA PRO A 48 4.01 17.86 1.83
C PRO A 48 4.35 17.05 0.57
N VAL A 49 3.46 16.12 0.21
CA VAL A 49 3.54 15.40 -1.06
C VAL A 49 3.12 16.35 -2.18
N GLU A 50 3.88 16.37 -3.27
CA GLU A 50 3.58 17.19 -4.46
C GLU A 50 2.15 16.93 -4.96
N GLY A 51 1.41 18.00 -5.22
CA GLY A 51 0.00 17.91 -5.64
C GLY A 51 -0.99 17.57 -4.53
N PHE A 52 -0.57 17.41 -3.27
CA PHE A 52 -1.48 17.19 -2.15
C PHE A 52 -1.41 18.28 -1.09
N ARG A 53 -2.55 18.55 -0.47
CA ARG A 53 -2.65 19.29 0.78
C ARG A 53 -3.50 18.50 1.76
N VAL A 54 -2.97 18.27 2.94
CA VAL A 54 -3.64 17.49 3.98
C VAL A 54 -4.01 18.42 5.13
N LYS A 55 -5.23 18.28 5.63
CA LYS A 55 -5.76 18.99 6.80
C LYS A 55 -6.58 18.04 7.65
N LEU A 56 -6.72 18.32 8.94
CA LEU A 56 -7.71 17.64 9.77
C LEU A 56 -9.10 18.22 9.48
N ILE A 57 -10.13 17.37 9.47
CA ILE A 57 -11.51 17.85 9.35
C ILE A 57 -11.91 18.59 10.64
N ASN A 58 -11.56 18.00 11.77
CA ASN A 58 -11.73 18.58 13.10
C ASN A 58 -10.39 18.53 13.82
N ASP A 59 -9.95 19.64 14.41
CA ASP A 59 -8.66 19.72 15.11
C ASP A 59 -8.56 18.75 16.30
N ASP A 60 -9.70 18.35 16.87
CA ASP A 60 -9.80 17.38 17.96
C ASP A 60 -9.82 15.91 17.49
N ASN A 61 -9.99 15.65 16.18
CA ASN A 61 -10.10 14.30 15.63
C ASN A 61 -8.98 13.98 14.64
N LEU A 62 -7.94 13.29 15.15
CA LEU A 62 -6.82 12.81 14.33
C LEU A 62 -7.18 11.65 13.38
N PHE A 63 -8.38 11.06 13.46
CA PHE A 63 -8.78 9.90 12.65
C PHE A 63 -9.52 10.28 11.36
N GLU A 64 -9.73 11.57 11.08
CA GLU A 64 -10.45 12.01 9.88
C GLU A 64 -9.76 13.21 9.24
N TRP A 65 -9.20 13.00 8.04
CA TRP A 65 -8.41 14.00 7.32
C TRP A 65 -9.10 14.39 6.02
N GLU A 66 -9.03 15.68 5.69
CA GLU A 66 -9.36 16.21 4.38
C GLU A 66 -8.08 16.26 3.53
N VAL A 67 -8.15 15.64 2.36
CA VAL A 67 -7.08 15.59 1.38
C VAL A 67 -7.54 16.36 0.14
N ALA A 68 -6.87 17.47 -0.12
CA ALA A 68 -6.98 18.22 -1.35
C ALA A 68 -5.94 17.70 -2.36
N ILE A 69 -6.40 17.37 -3.57
CA ILE A 69 -5.62 16.77 -4.64
C ILE A 69 -5.66 17.71 -5.84
N PHE A 70 -4.50 18.17 -6.27
CA PHE A 70 -4.34 18.99 -7.47
C PHE A 70 -3.98 18.07 -8.63
N GLY A 71 -4.66 18.24 -9.77
CA GLY A 71 -4.34 17.47 -10.95
C GLY A 71 -2.97 17.89 -11.52
N PRO A 72 -2.06 16.95 -11.82
CA PRO A 72 -0.75 17.28 -12.38
C PRO A 72 -0.88 17.97 -13.75
N PRO A 73 0.06 18.88 -14.10
CA PRO A 73 0.12 19.46 -15.44
C PRO A 73 0.37 18.38 -16.48
N ASP A 74 -0.04 18.64 -17.73
CA ASP A 74 0.10 17.72 -18.87
C ASP A 74 -0.67 16.38 -18.72
N THR A 75 -1.62 16.32 -17.78
CA THR A 75 -2.55 15.20 -17.61
C THR A 75 -3.99 15.60 -17.95
N LEU A 76 -4.88 14.61 -18.07
CA LEU A 76 -6.32 14.87 -18.24
C LEU A 76 -6.93 15.64 -17.06
N TYR A 77 -6.27 15.60 -15.90
CA TYR A 77 -6.71 16.24 -14.66
C TYR A 77 -6.13 17.64 -14.46
N GLN A 78 -5.31 18.16 -15.37
CA GLN A 78 -4.66 19.46 -15.24
C GLN A 78 -5.66 20.56 -14.85
N GLY A 79 -5.30 21.32 -13.82
CA GLY A 79 -6.15 22.39 -13.28
C GLY A 79 -7.33 21.90 -12.44
N GLY A 80 -7.50 20.59 -12.24
CA GLY A 80 -8.49 20.01 -11.35
C GLY A 80 -8.13 20.19 -9.87
N TYR A 81 -9.17 20.34 -9.05
CA TYR A 81 -9.08 20.42 -7.59
C TYR A 81 -10.06 19.44 -6.95
N PHE A 82 -9.57 18.29 -6.52
CA PHE A 82 -10.40 17.21 -5.99
C PHE A 82 -10.26 17.15 -4.48
N LYS A 83 -11.38 17.04 -3.77
CA LYS A 83 -11.39 16.83 -2.33
C LYS A 83 -11.70 15.38 -2.03
N ALA A 84 -10.98 14.79 -1.09
CA ALA A 84 -11.21 13.46 -0.57
C ALA A 84 -11.15 13.47 0.96
N HIS A 85 -11.92 12.58 1.59
CA HIS A 85 -11.82 12.28 3.01
C HIS A 85 -11.04 10.98 3.20
N MET A 86 -10.05 11.03 4.08
CA MET A 86 -9.34 9.85 4.56
C MET A 86 -9.79 9.56 6.00
N LYS A 87 -10.30 8.37 6.25
CA LYS A 87 -10.76 7.94 7.57
C LYS A 87 -9.95 6.75 8.06
N PHE A 88 -9.38 6.88 9.25
CA PHE A 88 -8.52 5.90 9.87
C PHE A 88 -9.29 5.02 10.87
N PRO A 89 -8.99 3.72 10.95
CA PRO A 89 -9.54 2.86 11.98
C PRO A 89 -8.80 3.04 13.31
N HIS A 90 -9.41 2.62 14.43
CA HIS A 90 -8.85 2.80 15.78
C HIS A 90 -7.61 1.93 16.06
N ASP A 91 -7.38 0.90 15.26
CA ASP A 91 -6.26 -0.01 15.27
C ASP A 91 -5.21 0.32 14.19
N TYR A 92 -5.24 1.50 13.58
CA TYR A 92 -4.19 1.96 12.66
C TYR A 92 -2.79 1.86 13.32
N PRO A 93 -1.74 1.40 12.60
CA PRO A 93 -1.68 1.02 11.18
C PRO A 93 -1.97 -0.47 10.89
N TYR A 94 -2.52 -1.24 11.83
CA TYR A 94 -2.81 -2.67 11.59
C TYR A 94 -3.91 -2.88 10.55
N SER A 95 -4.94 -2.03 10.56
CA SER A 95 -5.97 -1.97 9.53
C SER A 95 -5.81 -0.74 8.62
N PRO A 96 -6.15 -0.86 7.32
CA PRO A 96 -6.02 0.25 6.37
C PRO A 96 -7.03 1.37 6.64
N PRO A 97 -6.69 2.62 6.29
CA PRO A 97 -7.68 3.68 6.20
C PRO A 97 -8.59 3.50 4.99
N THR A 98 -9.67 4.27 4.95
CA THR A 98 -10.56 4.38 3.79
C THR A 98 -10.42 5.75 3.15
N ILE A 99 -10.47 5.82 1.81
CA ILE A 99 -10.45 7.08 1.06
C ILE A 99 -11.72 7.20 0.25
N ARG A 100 -12.40 8.34 0.41
CA ARG A 100 -13.60 8.70 -0.35
C ARG A 100 -13.47 10.08 -0.97
N PHE A 101 -13.60 10.16 -2.28
CA PHE A 101 -13.73 11.43 -2.99
C PHE A 101 -15.05 12.12 -2.64
N LEU A 102 -14.97 13.37 -2.21
CA LEU A 102 -16.12 14.26 -2.05
C LEU A 102 -16.52 14.86 -3.41
N THR A 103 -15.51 15.21 -4.21
CA THR A 103 -15.72 15.66 -5.58
C THR A 103 -16.08 14.45 -6.43
N LYS A 104 -17.10 14.55 -7.28
CA LYS A 104 -17.46 13.45 -8.20
C LYS A 104 -16.34 13.26 -9.24
N VAL A 105 -15.71 12.09 -9.23
CA VAL A 105 -14.65 11.71 -10.17
C VAL A 105 -15.13 10.57 -11.06
N TRP A 106 -14.98 10.73 -12.38
CA TRP A 106 -15.22 9.66 -13.34
C TRP A 106 -13.92 8.88 -13.58
N HIS A 107 -13.78 7.71 -12.95
CA HIS A 107 -12.54 6.94 -12.99
C HIS A 107 -12.80 5.42 -12.89
N PRO A 108 -12.04 4.56 -13.60
CA PRO A 108 -12.19 3.11 -13.53
C PRO A 108 -12.12 2.52 -12.12
N ASN A 109 -11.36 3.14 -11.22
CA ASN A 109 -11.12 2.65 -9.86
C ASN A 109 -11.81 3.47 -8.75
N VAL A 110 -12.73 4.37 -9.11
CA VAL A 110 -13.55 5.10 -8.13
C VAL A 110 -15.01 4.68 -8.28
N TYR A 111 -15.62 4.28 -7.17
CA TYR A 111 -17.03 3.92 -7.11
C TYR A 111 -17.94 5.16 -7.26
N GLU A 112 -19.22 4.95 -7.58
CA GLU A 112 -20.18 6.05 -7.71
C GLU A 112 -20.39 6.84 -6.41
N ASN A 113 -20.19 6.19 -5.26
CA ASN A 113 -20.25 6.81 -3.93
C ASN A 113 -18.95 7.59 -3.57
N GLY A 114 -17.95 7.56 -4.44
CA GLY A 114 -16.65 8.21 -4.27
C GLY A 114 -15.58 7.34 -3.59
N ASP A 115 -15.91 6.13 -3.13
CA ASP A 115 -14.91 5.24 -2.52
C ASP A 115 -13.83 4.86 -3.55
N LEU A 116 -12.57 4.94 -3.14
CA LEU A 116 -11.43 4.56 -3.96
C LEU A 116 -11.10 3.08 -3.77
N CYS A 117 -10.99 2.34 -4.89
CA CYS A 117 -10.56 0.96 -4.89
C CYS A 117 -9.09 0.87 -5.35
N ILE A 118 -8.19 0.57 -4.42
CA ILE A 118 -6.77 0.32 -4.70
C ILE A 118 -6.27 -0.80 -3.78
N SER A 119 -5.39 -1.67 -4.29
CA SER A 119 -4.95 -2.88 -3.59
C SER A 119 -4.30 -2.59 -2.22
N ILE A 120 -3.55 -1.49 -2.11
CA ILE A 120 -2.90 -1.04 -0.88
C ILE A 120 -3.89 -0.74 0.26
N LEU A 121 -5.15 -0.42 -0.04
CA LEU A 121 -6.18 -0.17 0.98
C LEU A 121 -6.95 -1.43 1.38
N HIS A 122 -6.54 -2.60 0.87
CA HIS A 122 -7.14 -3.88 1.24
C HIS A 122 -6.15 -4.71 2.07
N PRO A 123 -6.63 -5.41 3.12
CA PRO A 123 -5.84 -6.38 3.85
C PRO A 123 -5.21 -7.42 2.90
N PRO A 124 -4.10 -8.05 3.32
CA PRO A 124 -3.52 -9.14 2.56
C PRO A 124 -4.52 -10.28 2.47
N VAL A 125 -4.59 -10.90 1.31
CA VAL A 125 -5.32 -12.15 1.11
C VAL A 125 -4.30 -13.26 1.14
N ASP A 126 -4.50 -14.27 1.99
CA ASP A 126 -3.67 -15.49 2.02
C ASP A 126 -4.01 -16.38 0.81
N ASP A 127 -3.83 -15.84 -0.41
CA ASP A 127 -3.97 -16.59 -1.66
C ASP A 127 -2.62 -16.64 -2.38
N PRO A 128 -1.88 -17.77 -2.27
CA PRO A 128 -0.60 -17.97 -2.95
C PRO A 128 -0.68 -17.88 -4.48
N GLN A 129 -1.88 -17.98 -5.07
CA GLN A 129 -2.10 -17.93 -6.52
C GLN A 129 -2.44 -16.53 -7.03
N SER A 130 -2.67 -15.56 -6.14
CA SER A 130 -3.03 -14.19 -6.52
C SER A 130 -1.94 -13.47 -7.32
N GLY A 131 -0.67 -13.85 -7.10
CA GLY A 131 0.49 -13.23 -7.76
C GLY A 131 0.78 -11.80 -7.28
N GLU A 132 0.08 -11.31 -6.26
CA GLU A 132 0.26 -9.96 -5.72
C GLU A 132 1.39 -9.93 -4.69
N LEU A 133 2.19 -8.88 -4.73
CA LEU A 133 3.29 -8.68 -3.78
C LEU A 133 2.75 -8.17 -2.43
N PRO A 134 3.39 -8.51 -1.29
CA PRO A 134 2.99 -7.97 0.02
C PRO A 134 3.00 -6.44 0.12
N CYS A 135 3.80 -5.75 -0.71
CA CYS A 135 3.83 -4.29 -0.80
C CYS A 135 2.66 -3.69 -1.60
N GLU A 136 1.96 -4.50 -2.41
CA GLU A 136 0.78 -4.10 -3.17
C GLU A 136 -0.49 -4.17 -2.32
N ARG A 137 -0.43 -4.80 -1.13
CA ARG A 137 -1.51 -4.91 -0.15
C ARG A 137 -1.20 -4.11 1.11
N TRP A 138 -2.25 -3.85 1.90
CA TRP A 138 -2.06 -3.17 3.18
C TRP A 138 -1.18 -4.02 4.10
N ASN A 139 -0.24 -3.36 4.77
CA ASN A 139 0.52 -3.93 5.86
C ASN A 139 0.94 -2.79 6.81
N PRO A 140 1.31 -3.09 8.07
CA PRO A 140 1.61 -2.04 9.06
C PRO A 140 2.86 -1.18 8.78
N THR A 141 3.64 -1.46 7.73
CA THR A 141 4.77 -0.62 7.30
C THR A 141 4.38 0.41 6.26
N GLN A 142 3.19 0.27 5.65
CA GLN A 142 2.54 1.29 4.84
C GLN A 142 2.23 2.52 5.70
N ASN A 143 2.19 3.70 5.07
CA ASN A 143 1.87 4.95 5.75
C ASN A 143 1.05 5.85 4.81
N VAL A 144 0.55 6.98 5.31
CA VAL A 144 -0.28 7.89 4.51
C VAL A 144 0.47 8.40 3.28
N ARG A 145 1.78 8.66 3.37
CA ARG A 145 2.58 9.10 2.22
C ARG A 145 2.58 8.05 1.12
N THR A 146 2.77 6.76 1.42
CA THR A 146 2.74 5.70 0.40
C THR A 146 1.37 5.63 -0.25
N ILE A 147 0.29 5.74 0.52
CA ILE A 147 -1.07 5.78 -0.01
C ILE A 147 -1.25 6.93 -1.00
N LEU A 148 -0.87 8.16 -0.63
CA LEU A 148 -1.03 9.34 -1.50
C LEU A 148 -0.26 9.18 -2.82
N LEU A 149 0.97 8.64 -2.78
CA LEU A 149 1.74 8.35 -3.99
C LEU A 149 1.06 7.28 -4.86
N SER A 150 0.50 6.23 -4.25
CA SER A 150 -0.28 5.22 -4.97
C SER A 150 -1.55 5.80 -5.61
N VAL A 151 -2.21 6.78 -4.98
CA VAL A 151 -3.36 7.50 -5.56
C VAL A 151 -2.96 8.25 -6.84
N ILE A 152 -1.83 8.96 -6.85
CA ILE A 152 -1.34 9.64 -8.06
C ILE A 152 -1.08 8.62 -9.16
N SER A 153 -0.37 7.54 -8.84
CA SER A 153 -0.05 6.48 -9.79
C SER A 153 -1.32 5.91 -10.43
N LEU A 154 -2.32 5.60 -9.60
CA LEU A 154 -3.60 5.05 -10.05
C LEU A 154 -4.42 6.02 -10.91
N LEU A 155 -4.38 7.32 -10.61
CA LEU A 155 -5.08 8.33 -11.43
C LEU A 155 -4.46 8.48 -12.82
N ASN A 156 -3.13 8.30 -12.94
CA ASN A 156 -2.41 8.34 -14.21
C ASN A 156 -2.56 7.04 -14.99
N GLU A 157 -2.48 5.89 -14.31
CA GLU A 157 -2.57 4.56 -14.88
C GLU A 157 -3.66 3.73 -14.18
N PRO A 158 -4.93 3.87 -14.62
CA PRO A 158 -6.05 3.15 -14.03
C PRO A 158 -5.92 1.62 -14.19
N ASN A 159 -6.26 0.88 -13.15
CA ASN A 159 -6.34 -0.57 -13.21
C ASN A 159 -7.66 -1.01 -13.88
N THR A 160 -7.57 -1.56 -15.08
CA THR A 160 -8.72 -2.04 -15.85
C THR A 160 -9.07 -3.52 -15.63
N PHE A 161 -8.24 -4.28 -14.91
CA PHE A 161 -8.46 -5.71 -14.65
C PHE A 161 -9.53 -5.93 -13.59
N SER A 162 -9.53 -5.10 -12.54
CA SER A 162 -10.53 -5.10 -11.47
C SER A 162 -11.08 -3.68 -11.25
N PRO A 163 -11.95 -3.20 -12.16
CA PRO A 163 -12.48 -1.85 -12.07
C PRO A 163 -13.60 -1.74 -11.03
N ALA A 164 -13.62 -0.63 -10.30
CA ALA A 164 -14.75 -0.22 -9.45
C ALA A 164 -15.93 0.30 -10.28
N ASN A 165 -15.61 0.99 -11.39
CA ASN A 165 -16.58 1.50 -12.34
C ASN A 165 -16.31 0.89 -13.72
N VAL A 166 -17.17 -0.06 -14.10
CA VAL A 166 -17.05 -0.84 -15.33
C VAL A 166 -17.19 0.06 -16.57
N ASP A 167 -18.13 0.99 -16.56
CA ASP A 167 -18.38 1.90 -17.69
C ASP A 167 -17.18 2.82 -17.94
N ALA A 168 -16.62 3.39 -16.86
CA ALA A 168 -15.41 4.20 -16.95
C ALA A 168 -14.21 3.38 -17.47
N SER A 169 -14.07 2.13 -17.04
CA SER A 169 -13.03 1.20 -17.51
C SER A 169 -13.16 0.87 -19.00
N VAL A 170 -14.38 0.60 -19.48
CA VAL A 170 -14.64 0.35 -20.91
C VAL A 170 -14.32 1.58 -21.75
N MET A 171 -14.74 2.78 -21.31
CA MET A 171 -14.40 4.04 -21.99
C MET A 171 -12.90 4.32 -22.00
N TYR A 172 -12.21 4.10 -20.88
CA TYR A 172 -10.76 4.28 -20.79
C TYR A 172 -10.01 3.36 -21.77
N ARG A 173 -10.37 2.07 -21.82
CA ARG A 173 -9.77 1.12 -22.78
C ARG A 173 -10.03 1.54 -24.22
N ARG A 174 -11.26 1.93 -24.57
CA ARG A 174 -11.60 2.44 -25.90
C ARG A 174 -10.75 3.66 -26.28
N TRP A 175 -10.61 4.63 -25.37
CA TRP A 175 -9.76 5.81 -25.61
C TRP A 175 -8.30 5.41 -25.86
N ARG A 176 -7.72 4.58 -24.97
CA ARG A 176 -6.34 4.09 -25.08
C ARG A 176 -6.10 3.34 -26.38
N ASP A 177 -6.96 2.38 -26.71
CA ASP A 177 -6.82 1.52 -27.89
C ASP A 177 -7.07 2.30 -29.19
N SER A 178 -7.86 3.38 -29.13
CA SER A 178 -8.09 4.28 -30.27
C SER A 178 -6.93 5.24 -30.57
N GLN A 179 -5.89 5.27 -29.74
CA GLN A 179 -4.77 6.22 -29.80
C GLN A 179 -5.22 7.69 -29.89
N GLY A 180 -6.25 8.07 -29.11
CA GLY A 180 -6.74 9.45 -29.03
C GLY A 180 -7.75 9.87 -30.10
N LYS A 181 -8.26 8.94 -30.91
CA LYS A 181 -9.37 9.21 -31.84
C LYS A 181 -10.70 9.39 -31.11
N ASP A 182 -10.94 8.55 -30.10
CA ASP A 182 -12.12 8.63 -29.26
C ASP A 182 -11.87 9.61 -28.11
N ASN A 183 -12.50 10.78 -28.12
CA ASN A 183 -12.31 11.81 -27.09
C ASN A 183 -13.38 11.79 -25.99
N GLU A 184 -14.24 10.78 -25.95
CA GLU A 184 -15.34 10.71 -24.97
C GLU A 184 -14.82 10.73 -23.51
N TYR A 185 -13.95 9.78 -23.17
CA TYR A 185 -13.33 9.68 -21.84
C TYR A 185 -12.58 10.96 -21.41
N PRO A 186 -11.61 11.48 -22.20
CA PRO A 186 -10.88 12.67 -21.79
C PRO A 186 -11.76 13.93 -21.73
N ASN A 187 -12.82 14.04 -22.53
CA ASN A 187 -13.75 15.17 -22.45
C ASN A 187 -14.55 15.17 -21.14
N ILE A 188 -14.95 14.00 -20.63
CA ILE A 188 -15.63 13.88 -19.34
C ILE A 188 -14.69 14.35 -18.22
N ILE A 189 -13.44 13.87 -18.20
CA ILE A 189 -12.47 14.24 -17.16
C ILE A 189 -12.16 15.73 -17.21
N ARG A 190 -11.87 16.30 -18.39
CA ARG A 190 -11.61 17.75 -18.53
C ARG A 190 -12.79 18.58 -18.05
N LYS A 191 -14.02 18.17 -18.35
CA LYS A 191 -15.23 18.85 -17.85
C LYS A 191 -15.32 18.79 -16.33
N GLN A 192 -14.98 17.67 -15.71
CA GLN A 192 -14.93 17.54 -14.25
C GLN A 192 -13.82 18.38 -13.64
N ALA A 193 -12.61 18.39 -14.23
CA ALA A 193 -11.49 19.22 -13.78
C ALA A 193 -11.83 20.71 -13.82
N LEU A 194 -12.49 21.18 -14.89
CA LEU A 194 -12.95 22.57 -14.99
C LEU A 194 -14.01 22.92 -13.94
N ALA A 195 -14.96 22.03 -13.69
CA ALA A 195 -15.98 22.22 -12.65
C ALA A 195 -15.34 22.28 -11.25
N ALA A 196 -14.40 21.38 -10.98
CA ALA A 196 -13.61 21.34 -9.76
C ALA A 196 -12.78 22.62 -9.57
N ASN A 197 -12.17 23.14 -10.64
CA ASN A 197 -11.43 24.41 -10.60
C ASN A 197 -12.34 25.60 -10.24
N ALA A 198 -13.57 25.62 -10.76
CA ALA A 198 -14.53 26.68 -10.44
C ALA A 198 -14.91 26.66 -8.94
N GLU A 199 -15.03 25.47 -8.35
CA GLU A 199 -15.24 25.32 -6.91
C GLU A 199 -14.02 25.78 -6.10
N ALA A 200 -12.80 25.43 -6.53
CA ALA A 200 -11.57 25.90 -5.90
C ALA A 200 -11.48 27.43 -5.86
N LYS A 201 -11.84 28.10 -6.96
CA LYS A 201 -11.88 29.56 -7.05
C LYS A 201 -12.88 30.18 -6.08
N ARG A 202 -14.04 29.54 -5.89
CA ARG A 202 -15.04 29.97 -4.90
C ARG A 202 -14.50 29.89 -3.47
N GLU A 203 -13.65 28.90 -3.20
CA GLU A 203 -12.98 28.72 -1.91
C GLU A 203 -11.68 29.54 -1.76
N GLY A 204 -11.30 30.34 -2.77
CA GLY A 204 -10.08 31.15 -2.77
C GLY A 204 -8.79 30.34 -2.92
N ILE A 205 -8.87 29.11 -3.42
CA ILE A 205 -7.73 28.21 -3.60
C ILE A 205 -7.13 28.41 -5.00
N VAL A 206 -5.84 28.76 -5.05
CA VAL A 206 -5.08 28.86 -6.31
C VAL A 206 -4.59 27.46 -6.69
N VAL A 207 -5.04 26.98 -7.84
CA VAL A 207 -4.65 25.67 -8.40
C VAL A 207 -3.39 25.82 -9.24
N PRO A 208 -2.33 25.03 -9.01
CA PRO A 208 -1.12 25.06 -9.82
C PRO A 208 -1.44 24.61 -11.26
N MET A 209 -0.93 25.35 -12.25
CA MET A 209 -1.15 25.06 -13.68
C MET A 209 0.14 24.69 -14.40
N THR A 210 1.29 24.99 -13.79
CA THR A 210 2.62 24.72 -14.33
C THR A 210 3.31 23.63 -13.50
N LEU A 211 4.32 22.98 -14.08
CA LEU A 211 5.13 21.99 -13.37
C LEU A 211 5.89 22.62 -12.18
N GLU A 212 6.37 23.85 -12.34
CA GLU A 212 7.07 24.58 -11.28
C GLU A 212 6.16 24.86 -10.08
N ASP A 213 4.91 25.27 -10.32
CA ASP A 213 3.93 25.49 -9.27
C ASP A 213 3.47 24.17 -8.62
N TYR A 214 3.48 23.07 -9.38
CA TYR A 214 3.04 21.75 -8.91
C TYR A 214 4.10 21.09 -8.01
N CYS A 215 5.37 21.14 -8.42
CA CYS A 215 6.50 20.56 -7.70
C CYS A 215 7.13 21.54 -6.69
N LEU A 216 6.35 22.46 -6.11
CA LEU A 216 6.86 23.45 -5.15
C LEU A 216 7.58 22.74 -3.99
N LYS A 217 8.90 22.67 -4.09
CA LYS A 217 9.78 22.25 -3.00
C LYS A 217 9.56 23.24 -1.86
N PRO A 218 9.40 22.79 -0.61
CA PRO A 218 9.33 23.71 0.51
C PRO A 218 10.61 24.55 0.53
N THR A 219 10.50 25.82 0.14
CA THR A 219 11.56 26.78 0.38
C THR A 219 11.66 26.91 1.89
N ARG A 220 12.74 26.41 2.49
CA ARG A 220 13.15 26.83 3.83
C ARG A 220 13.10 28.36 3.81
N LYS A 221 12.30 28.98 4.69
CA LYS A 221 12.46 30.41 4.95
C LYS A 221 13.94 30.58 5.32
N PRO A 222 14.72 31.44 4.64
CA PRO A 222 15.97 31.88 5.22
C PRO A 222 15.57 32.69 6.46
N THR A 223 15.66 32.07 7.63
CA THR A 223 15.70 32.82 8.87
C THR A 223 16.92 33.73 8.76
N ALA A 224 16.66 35.02 8.64
CA ALA A 224 17.65 36.06 8.79
C ALA A 224 18.13 36.00 10.25
N GLU A 225 19.15 35.17 10.51
CA GLU A 225 20.06 35.11 11.66
C GLU A 225 20.73 33.72 11.71
N SER A 226 21.66 33.47 10.80
CA SER A 226 22.84 32.61 11.02
C SER A 226 23.79 32.71 9.81
N ALA A 227 24.14 33.94 9.41
CA ALA A 227 25.47 34.17 8.88
C ALA A 227 26.34 34.36 10.13
N LEU A 228 27.44 33.60 10.24
CA LEU A 228 28.26 33.37 11.44
C LEU A 228 27.86 32.12 12.26
N ASP A 229 27.97 30.94 11.67
CA ASP A 229 28.69 29.81 12.30
C ASP A 229 28.95 28.71 11.27
N ALA A 230 29.94 28.95 10.41
CA ALA A 230 30.43 27.97 9.43
C ALA A 230 31.79 27.41 9.85
N ASN A 231 32.15 27.47 11.14
CA ASN A 231 33.49 27.11 11.64
C ASN A 231 33.44 26.31 12.97
N PHE A 232 32.50 25.38 13.16
CA PHE A 232 32.46 24.55 14.38
C PHE A 232 32.40 23.02 14.16
N TYR A 233 32.84 22.52 13.01
CA TYR A 233 33.30 21.13 12.88
C TYR A 233 34.48 21.10 11.90
N ASP A 234 35.56 21.76 12.32
CA ASP A 234 36.93 21.48 11.90
C ASP A 234 37.61 21.00 13.18
N ASP A 235 37.40 19.72 13.50
CA ASP A 235 38.07 19.04 14.63
C ASP A 235 39.26 18.31 14.03
N ASP A 236 40.42 18.93 14.22
CA ASP A 236 41.75 18.49 13.87
C ASP A 236 41.98 17.04 14.34
N PHE A 237 42.04 16.09 13.38
CA PHE A 237 42.74 14.84 13.63
C PHE A 237 44.23 15.10 13.40
N ASP A 238 44.87 15.61 14.44
CA ASP A 238 46.30 15.84 14.56
C ASP A 238 47.03 14.49 14.49
N LEU A 239 47.45 14.11 13.27
CA LEU A 239 48.25 12.91 13.02
C LEU A 239 49.72 13.30 13.20
N GLU A 240 50.13 13.50 14.45
CA GLU A 240 51.55 13.61 14.77
C GLU A 240 52.24 12.26 14.50
N THR A 241 53.31 12.37 13.73
CA THR A 241 54.22 11.30 13.35
C THR A 241 55.12 10.96 14.54
N GLU A 242 55.03 9.74 15.06
CA GLU A 242 56.05 9.17 15.93
C GLU A 242 56.65 7.93 15.26
N ASP A 243 57.87 8.13 14.76
CA ASP A 243 58.86 7.10 14.50
C ASP A 243 59.12 6.29 15.79
N ASP A 244 59.08 4.97 15.70
CA ASP A 244 60.17 4.10 16.15
C ASP A 244 59.74 2.62 16.01
N LEU A 245 60.28 1.98 14.98
CA LEU A 245 60.30 0.53 14.83
C LEU A 245 61.34 -0.06 15.80
N PRO A 246 60.99 -1.02 16.66
CA PRO A 246 61.95 -1.98 17.17
C PRO A 246 61.92 -3.23 16.28
N THR A 247 63.01 -3.40 15.55
CA THR A 247 63.55 -4.71 15.18
C THR A 247 63.80 -5.52 16.44
N ASP A 248 63.30 -6.75 16.48
CA ASP A 248 64.04 -7.86 17.09
C ASP A 248 63.76 -9.11 16.28
N ASP A 249 64.84 -9.56 15.64
CA ASP A 249 65.11 -10.92 15.24
C ASP A 249 64.88 -11.86 16.43
N ASP A 250 64.41 -13.08 16.17
CA ASP A 250 65.09 -14.28 16.65
C ASP A 250 64.42 -15.53 16.09
N ASP A 251 65.27 -16.32 15.43
CA ASP A 251 65.08 -17.63 14.83
C ASP A 251 64.41 -18.66 15.76
N PHE A 252 63.59 -19.53 15.17
CA PHE A 252 63.72 -20.96 15.49
C PHE A 252 63.38 -21.82 14.28
N ASP A 253 64.43 -22.52 13.83
CA ASP A 253 64.52 -23.47 12.73
C ASP A 253 63.71 -24.76 12.93
N GLU A 254 63.45 -25.40 11.78
CA GLU A 254 63.45 -26.85 11.48
C GLU A 254 62.47 -27.75 12.26
N ASP A 255 61.71 -28.66 11.64
CA ASP A 255 62.17 -29.68 10.70
C ASP A 255 61.09 -30.07 9.67
N GLU A 256 61.60 -30.48 8.51
CA GLU A 256 60.94 -31.26 7.45
C GLU A 256 60.39 -32.60 7.97
N ASP A 257 59.33 -33.10 7.35
CA ASP A 257 59.31 -34.50 6.91
C ASP A 257 58.27 -34.67 5.78
N GLU A 258 58.77 -35.17 4.67
CA GLU A 258 58.07 -35.76 3.52
C GLU A 258 57.19 -36.95 4.02
N GLU A 259 56.17 -37.45 3.35
CA GLU A 259 56.20 -38.19 2.08
C GLU A 259 54.80 -38.82 1.86
N GLU A 260 54.43 -39.01 0.59
CA GLU A 260 53.56 -40.05 -0.02
C GLU A 260 52.09 -40.22 0.50
N GLY A 261 51.07 -40.39 -0.33
CA GLY A 261 50.98 -41.13 -1.59
C GLY A 261 49.91 -42.24 -1.44
N GLU A 262 49.16 -42.46 -2.52
CA GLU A 262 48.29 -43.62 -2.79
C GLU A 262 46.84 -43.67 -2.27
N ASP A 263 45.91 -43.35 -3.19
CA ASP A 263 44.93 -44.27 -3.79
C ASP A 263 44.53 -45.55 -3.01
N ASN A 264 43.24 -45.70 -2.70
CA ASN A 264 42.32 -46.64 -3.39
C ASN A 264 41.06 -46.97 -2.55
N ASP A 265 39.93 -46.80 -3.21
CA ASP A 265 38.83 -47.76 -3.39
C ASP A 265 38.52 -48.86 -2.36
N SER A 266 37.23 -48.85 -2.00
CA SER A 266 36.26 -49.95 -2.11
C SER A 266 35.76 -50.70 -0.86
N ALA A 267 34.45 -50.97 -0.93
CA ALA A 267 33.69 -52.07 -0.35
C ALA A 267 33.46 -52.03 1.18
N SER A 268 32.31 -52.41 1.73
CA SER A 268 31.05 -52.97 1.24
C SER A 268 30.09 -53.09 2.43
N ALA A 269 28.78 -52.94 2.22
CA ALA A 269 27.78 -53.70 2.95
C ALA A 269 26.45 -53.71 2.19
N SER A 270 26.18 -54.88 1.64
CA SER A 270 25.05 -55.33 0.84
C SER A 270 23.78 -55.53 1.66
N ILE A 271 22.62 -55.51 0.99
CA ILE A 271 21.41 -56.37 1.13
C ILE A 271 20.21 -55.58 0.56
N SER A 272 19.31 -56.05 -0.32
CA SER A 272 19.23 -57.23 -1.19
C SER A 272 18.17 -56.97 -2.27
N LYS A 273 18.55 -57.32 -3.51
CA LYS A 273 17.82 -57.89 -4.66
C LYS A 273 16.28 -57.98 -4.61
N ASN A 274 15.60 -57.56 -5.70
CA ASN A 274 15.23 -58.50 -6.78
C ASN A 274 14.62 -57.83 -8.03
N ASN A 275 15.15 -58.25 -9.18
CA ASN A 275 14.61 -58.43 -10.55
C ASN A 275 13.85 -57.27 -11.23
N GLY A 276 14.25 -56.77 -12.41
CA GLY A 276 14.58 -57.48 -13.66
C GLY A 276 13.28 -57.73 -14.44
N LEU A 277 13.06 -57.36 -15.71
CA LEU A 277 13.96 -57.30 -16.87
C LEU A 277 13.24 -56.56 -18.04
N ALA A 278 14.03 -55.87 -18.88
CA ALA A 278 13.93 -55.65 -20.35
C ALA A 278 12.62 -55.10 -20.97
N ALA A 279 12.62 -53.96 -21.69
CA ALA A 279 13.22 -53.71 -23.02
C ALA A 279 12.59 -54.64 -24.10
N ALA A 280 12.19 -54.23 -25.30
CA ALA A 280 12.38 -53.01 -26.08
C ALA A 280 11.35 -53.01 -27.25
N ASP A 281 11.48 -51.98 -28.10
CA ASP A 281 11.25 -51.98 -29.54
C ASP A 281 9.82 -51.77 -30.11
N ASP A 282 9.73 -50.62 -30.80
CA ASP A 282 9.33 -50.46 -32.21
C ASP A 282 8.06 -51.15 -32.74
N ALA A 283 7.12 -50.34 -33.26
CA ALA A 283 6.91 -50.21 -34.71
C ALA A 283 5.57 -49.52 -35.07
N GLU A 284 5.71 -48.50 -35.92
CA GLU A 284 4.87 -48.11 -37.06
C GLU A 284 3.47 -48.74 -37.34
N SER A 285 2.52 -47.81 -37.49
CA SER A 285 1.70 -47.57 -38.71
C SER A 285 0.37 -48.32 -38.98
N ALA A 286 -0.48 -47.56 -39.70
CA ALA A 286 -1.72 -47.90 -40.45
C ALA A 286 -3.02 -48.01 -39.62
N ASP A 287 -3.93 -47.04 -39.73
CA ASP A 287 -4.93 -46.81 -40.80
C ASP A 287 -6.21 -47.64 -40.55
N ASP A 288 -7.33 -46.98 -40.22
CA ASP A 288 -8.63 -47.39 -40.72
C ASP A 288 -9.66 -46.26 -40.64
N SER A 289 -10.44 -46.16 -41.71
CA SER A 289 -11.46 -45.19 -42.03
C SER A 289 -12.79 -45.52 -41.36
N GLY A 290 -13.56 -44.50 -40.97
CA GLY A 290 -14.93 -44.70 -40.47
C GLY A 290 -15.82 -43.48 -40.66
N LYS A 291 -16.45 -43.41 -41.84
CA LYS A 291 -17.52 -42.46 -42.19
C LYS A 291 -18.74 -42.62 -41.27
N GLY A 292 -19.45 -41.52 -41.03
CA GLY A 292 -20.77 -41.51 -40.40
C GLY A 292 -21.48 -40.17 -40.56
N GLU A 293 -22.10 -39.97 -41.72
CA GLU A 293 -22.98 -38.87 -42.09
C GLU A 293 -24.38 -39.09 -41.49
N THR A 294 -24.97 -38.07 -40.85
CA THR A 294 -26.44 -37.95 -40.72
C THR A 294 -26.84 -36.49 -40.50
N THR A 295 -27.68 -36.03 -41.43
CA THR A 295 -28.64 -34.89 -41.42
C THR A 295 -28.12 -33.46 -41.38
#